data_AF-A0A7W8URT5-F1
#
_entry.id   AF-A0A7W8URT5-F1
#
_cell.length_a   1.000
_cell.length_b   1.000
_cell.length_c   1.000
_cell.angle_alpha   90.00
_cell.angle_beta   90.00
_cell.angle_gamma   90.00
#
_symmetry.space_group_name_H-M   'P 1'
#
loop_
_entity.id
_entity.type
_entity.pdbx_description
1 polymer ?
#
loop_
_entity_poly.entity_id
_entity_poly.type
_entity_poly.pdbx_seq_one_letter_code
_entity_poly.pdbx_strand_id
1 'polypeptide(L)'
;MPDIHAGRQGTSGALRLYPRGFLGKTLPPRLAVKPRPFDIRIRTTPVAGIVVPQQNTADANAAVEMLYAQYIRRAAATMSFEFREKILIVALDAFGTASFTDWYATQPESPSFGDTHQRFLIDTLHFIRHGRRNLPLESWASFLLPFDGGRRLAHAGETPDETEPTEAAEEFFSYMQSTQPIAAGPGTALLADVIQQWTSRAGGIEDLIGTLHLLFGNL
;
A
#
# COMPACT_ATOMS: atom_id res chain seq x y z
N MET A 1 2.17 34.22 -33.74
CA MET A 1 2.32 34.07 -32.28
C MET A 1 1.65 32.76 -31.90
N PRO A 2 2.37 31.64 -31.78
CA PRO A 2 1.77 30.38 -31.34
C PRO A 2 1.84 30.29 -29.81
N ASP A 3 0.67 30.15 -29.19
CA ASP A 3 0.52 29.81 -27.78
C ASP A 3 0.90 28.34 -27.55
N ILE A 4 1.93 28.14 -26.72
CA ILE A 4 2.35 26.83 -26.25
C ILE A 4 1.64 26.58 -24.92
N HIS A 5 0.50 25.88 -24.98
CA HIS A 5 -0.06 25.20 -23.81
C HIS A 5 0.45 23.77 -23.78
N ALA A 6 1.62 23.59 -23.16
CA ALA A 6 2.10 22.30 -22.71
C ALA A 6 1.24 21.85 -21.52
N GLY A 7 0.18 21.10 -21.80
CA GLY A 7 -0.54 20.34 -20.78
C GLY A 7 0.40 19.33 -20.13
N ARG A 8 0.72 19.53 -18.85
CA ARG A 8 1.25 18.46 -17.99
C ARG A 8 0.17 17.39 -17.84
N GLN A 9 0.18 16.40 -18.72
CA GLN A 9 -0.47 15.12 -18.46
C GLN A 9 0.40 14.34 -17.47
N GLY A 10 0.16 14.55 -16.18
CA GLY A 10 0.58 13.60 -15.16
C GLY A 10 -0.30 12.37 -15.32
N THR A 11 0.26 11.26 -15.80
CA THR A 11 -0.44 9.98 -15.87
C THR A 11 -0.74 9.49 -14.46
N SER A 12 -1.90 9.87 -13.90
CA SER A 12 -2.46 9.20 -12.73
C SER A 12 -2.93 7.82 -13.19
N GLY A 13 -2.01 6.86 -13.21
CA GLY A 13 -2.33 5.47 -13.50
C GLY A 13 -3.28 4.96 -12.42
N ALA A 14 -4.38 4.31 -12.83
CA ALA A 14 -5.30 3.70 -11.89
C ALA A 14 -4.53 2.83 -10.88
N LEU A 15 -4.81 3.03 -9.58
CA LEU A 15 -4.24 2.21 -8.52
C LEU A 15 -4.91 0.82 -8.55
N ARG A 16 -4.18 -0.20 -8.08
CA ARG A 16 -4.70 -1.57 -7.99
C ARG A 16 -4.87 -2.01 -6.55
N LEU A 17 -5.75 -2.98 -6.36
CA LEU A 17 -5.99 -3.65 -5.09
C LEU A 17 -4.86 -4.65 -4.76
N TYR A 18 -4.37 -4.61 -3.52
CA TYR A 18 -3.36 -5.52 -2.94
C TYR A 18 -4.00 -6.56 -2.01
N PRO A 19 -3.29 -7.66 -1.65
CA PRO A 19 -3.85 -8.79 -0.88
C PRO A 19 -4.70 -8.42 0.32
N ARG A 20 -4.32 -7.37 1.06
CA ARG A 20 -5.02 -6.94 2.28
C ARG A 20 -6.05 -5.83 2.07
N GLY A 21 -6.35 -5.50 0.82
CA GLY A 21 -7.38 -4.53 0.51
C GLY A 21 -6.93 -3.07 0.44
N PHE A 22 -5.62 -2.80 0.43
CA PHE A 22 -5.10 -1.45 0.19
C PHE A 22 -4.88 -1.21 -1.30
N LEU A 23 -4.97 0.06 -1.72
CA LEU A 23 -4.66 0.46 -3.08
C LEU A 23 -3.20 0.87 -3.19
N GLY A 24 -2.55 0.58 -4.32
CA GLY A 24 -1.20 1.04 -4.60
C GLY A 24 -0.86 0.95 -6.08
N LYS A 25 0.43 1.07 -6.41
CA LYS A 25 0.91 1.06 -7.79
C LYS A 25 0.44 -0.17 -8.56
N THR A 26 -0.02 0.06 -9.79
CA THR A 26 -0.27 -1.00 -10.75
C THR A 26 1.04 -1.66 -11.18
N LEU A 27 1.15 -2.97 -10.91
CA LEU A 27 2.30 -3.75 -11.34
C LEU A 27 2.17 -4.16 -12.82
N PRO A 28 3.30 -4.31 -13.53
CA PRO A 28 3.27 -4.89 -14.87
C PRO A 28 2.72 -6.32 -14.82
N PRO A 29 2.02 -6.78 -15.88
CA PRO A 29 1.54 -8.15 -15.96
C PRO A 29 2.70 -9.11 -15.78
N ARG A 30 2.61 -9.98 -14.77
CA ARG A 30 3.54 -11.09 -14.65
C ARG A 30 3.07 -12.21 -15.56
N LEU A 31 3.97 -12.68 -16.42
CA LEU A 31 3.76 -13.94 -17.12
C LEU A 31 3.72 -15.04 -16.06
N ALA A 32 2.52 -15.43 -15.63
CA ALA A 32 2.34 -16.58 -14.78
C ALA A 32 2.89 -17.78 -15.55
N VAL A 33 4.00 -18.35 -15.06
CA VAL A 33 4.47 -19.65 -15.54
C VAL A 33 3.37 -20.63 -15.18
N LYS A 34 2.55 -20.96 -16.18
CA LYS A 34 1.51 -21.98 -16.04
C LYS A 34 2.19 -23.20 -15.44
N PRO A 35 1.78 -23.70 -14.26
CA PRO A 35 2.38 -24.91 -13.72
C PRO A 35 2.25 -25.97 -14.82
N ARG A 36 3.38 -26.56 -15.23
CA ARG A 36 3.34 -27.68 -16.18
C ARG A 36 2.38 -28.68 -15.56
N PRO A 37 1.26 -29.05 -16.23
CA PRO A 37 0.39 -30.07 -15.69
C PRO A 37 1.27 -31.29 -15.49
N PHE A 38 1.38 -31.77 -14.25
CA PHE A 38 1.93 -33.08 -14.02
C PHE A 38 1.08 -34.04 -14.86
N ASP A 39 1.71 -34.76 -15.79
CA ASP A 39 1.07 -35.82 -16.57
C ASP A 39 0.66 -36.95 -15.61
N ILE A 40 -0.42 -36.74 -14.89
CA ILE A 40 -1.12 -37.79 -14.17
C ILE A 40 -1.92 -38.53 -15.24
N ARG A 41 -1.31 -39.59 -15.80
CA ARG A 41 -2.02 -40.58 -16.61
C ARG A 41 -3.04 -41.32 -15.74
N ILE A 42 -4.18 -40.72 -15.46
CA ILE A 42 -5.37 -41.42 -14.99
C ILE A 42 -6.22 -41.74 -16.21
N ARG A 43 -6.41 -43.04 -16.47
CA ARG A 43 -7.38 -43.56 -17.45
C ARG A 43 -8.80 -43.29 -16.94
N THR A 44 -9.69 -42.89 -17.86
CA THR A 44 -11.18 -42.80 -17.79
C THR A 44 -11.71 -41.75 -16.79
N THR A 45 -12.49 -40.70 -17.14
CA THR A 45 -13.78 -40.53 -17.87
C THR A 45 -13.93 -39.02 -18.24
N PRO A 46 -14.89 -38.56 -19.07
CA PRO A 46 -14.94 -37.15 -19.50
C PRO A 46 -15.54 -36.28 -18.38
N VAL A 47 -14.71 -35.50 -17.71
CA VAL A 47 -15.15 -34.47 -16.76
C VAL A 47 -15.16 -33.13 -17.49
N ALA A 48 -16.31 -32.47 -17.44
CA ALA A 48 -16.55 -31.14 -17.98
C ALA A 48 -15.41 -30.18 -17.59
N GLY A 49 -14.94 -29.38 -18.56
CA GLY A 49 -13.96 -28.34 -18.33
C GLY A 49 -14.50 -27.32 -17.34
N ILE A 50 -14.10 -27.45 -16.07
CA ILE A 50 -14.26 -26.40 -15.08
C ILE A 50 -13.31 -25.29 -15.52
N VAL A 51 -13.88 -24.22 -16.10
CA VAL A 51 -13.21 -22.93 -16.14
C VAL A 51 -13.01 -22.53 -14.69
N VAL A 52 -11.81 -22.79 -14.15
CA VAL A 52 -11.40 -22.20 -12.88
C VAL A 52 -11.37 -20.69 -13.17
N PRO A 53 -12.24 -19.88 -12.55
CA PRO A 53 -12.13 -18.44 -12.72
C PRO A 53 -10.71 -18.07 -12.31
N GLN A 54 -10.01 -17.35 -13.19
CA GLN A 54 -8.84 -16.59 -12.76
C GLN A 54 -9.34 -15.71 -11.62
N GLN A 55 -9.11 -16.15 -10.38
CA GLN A 55 -9.22 -15.26 -9.25
C GLN A 55 -8.31 -14.08 -9.61
N ASN A 56 -8.86 -12.87 -9.58
CA ASN A 56 -8.06 -11.66 -9.45
C ASN A 56 -7.30 -11.79 -8.13
N THR A 57 -6.28 -12.63 -8.08
CA THR A 57 -5.37 -12.69 -6.95
C THR A 57 -4.69 -11.33 -6.99
N ALA A 58 -5.01 -10.51 -6.01
CA ALA A 58 -4.30 -9.28 -5.80
C ALA A 58 -2.83 -9.67 -5.55
N ASP A 59 -2.00 -9.67 -6.59
CA ASP A 59 -0.64 -10.16 -6.46
C ASP A 59 0.16 -9.22 -5.57
N ALA A 60 0.93 -9.75 -4.62
CA ALA A 60 1.81 -8.93 -3.79
C ALA A 60 2.92 -8.22 -4.59
N ASN A 61 3.41 -7.12 -4.06
CA ASN A 61 4.61 -6.45 -4.57
C ASN A 61 5.85 -7.27 -4.20
N ALA A 62 6.40 -7.98 -5.19
CA ALA A 62 7.54 -8.84 -4.94
C ALA A 62 8.82 -8.11 -4.50
N ALA A 63 8.97 -6.82 -4.84
CA ALA A 63 10.10 -6.04 -4.35
C ALA A 63 9.98 -5.80 -2.84
N VAL A 64 8.76 -5.50 -2.37
CA VAL A 64 8.44 -5.39 -0.95
C VAL A 64 8.65 -6.74 -0.25
N GLU A 65 8.13 -7.84 -0.81
CA GLU A 65 8.33 -9.20 -0.29
C GLU A 65 9.81 -9.54 -0.10
N MET A 66 10.60 -9.31 -1.14
CA MET A 66 12.02 -9.63 -1.13
C MET A 66 12.77 -8.83 -0.06
N LEU A 67 12.49 -7.53 0.05
CA LEU A 67 13.13 -6.67 1.04
C LEU A 67 12.71 -7.03 2.46
N TYR A 68 11.42 -7.28 2.70
CA TYR A 68 10.93 -7.70 4.00
C TYR A 68 11.50 -9.07 4.42
N ALA A 69 11.56 -10.05 3.51
CA ALA A 69 12.17 -11.34 3.78
C ALA A 69 13.68 -11.24 4.09
N GLN A 70 14.40 -10.35 3.40
CA GLN A 70 15.80 -10.05 3.72
C GLN A 70 15.93 -9.41 5.09
N TYR A 71 15.02 -8.48 5.43
CA TYR A 71 14.98 -7.80 6.72
C TYR A 71 14.82 -8.77 7.89
N ILE A 72 13.81 -9.64 7.83
CA ILE A 72 13.53 -10.62 8.90
C ILE A 72 14.68 -11.64 9.05
N ARG A 73 15.35 -12.03 7.95
CA ARG A 73 16.42 -13.05 7.99
C ARG A 73 17.78 -12.51 8.41
N ARG A 74 18.07 -11.22 8.21
CA ARG A 74 19.43 -10.66 8.33
C ARG A 74 19.47 -9.25 8.93
N ALA A 75 18.90 -9.08 10.12
CA ALA A 75 18.77 -7.78 10.80
C ALA A 75 20.09 -6.97 10.99
N ALA A 76 21.27 -7.61 10.98
CA ALA A 76 22.54 -6.87 11.06
C ALA A 76 22.96 -6.25 9.71
N ALA A 77 22.67 -6.92 8.59
CA ALA A 77 23.01 -6.44 7.24
C ALA A 77 22.04 -5.37 6.75
N THR A 78 20.88 -5.24 7.39
CA THR A 78 19.82 -4.28 7.03
C THR A 78 20.09 -2.87 7.55
N MET A 79 21.18 -2.71 8.32
CA MET A 79 21.70 -1.41 8.76
C MET A 79 22.57 -0.73 7.70
N SER A 80 22.90 -1.41 6.60
CA SER A 80 23.70 -0.82 5.52
C SER A 80 22.91 0.28 4.79
N PHE A 81 23.63 1.30 4.32
CA PHE A 81 23.02 2.40 3.56
C PHE A 81 22.34 1.89 2.29
N GLU A 82 22.98 0.97 1.57
CA GLU A 82 22.50 0.41 0.31
C GLU A 82 21.19 -0.38 0.49
N PHE A 83 21.02 -1.05 1.63
CA PHE A 83 19.77 -1.74 1.92
C PHE A 83 18.65 -0.74 2.23
N ARG A 84 18.94 0.30 3.02
CA ARG A 84 17.99 1.37 3.35
C ARG A 84 17.56 2.14 2.10
N GLU A 85 18.50 2.48 1.23
CA GLU A 85 18.23 3.13 -0.06
C GLU A 85 17.25 2.30 -0.91
N LYS A 86 17.44 0.98 -0.98
CA LYS A 86 16.51 0.09 -1.70
C LYS A 86 15.10 0.12 -1.12
N ILE A 87 14.97 0.16 0.21
CA ILE A 87 13.66 0.31 0.87
C ILE A 87 13.01 1.63 0.43
N LEU A 88 13.75 2.74 0.47
CA LEU A 88 13.22 4.06 0.09
C LEU A 88 12.76 4.10 -1.37
N ILE A 89 13.55 3.54 -2.29
CA ILE A 89 13.20 3.46 -3.72
C ILE A 89 11.91 2.64 -3.91
N VAL A 90 11.82 1.47 -3.26
CA VAL A 90 10.63 0.62 -3.36
C VAL A 90 9.42 1.28 -2.71
N ALA A 91 9.60 2.01 -1.61
CA ALA A 91 8.54 2.77 -0.95
C ALA A 91 7.97 3.83 -1.91
N LEU A 92 8.83 4.69 -2.46
CA LEU A 92 8.45 5.73 -3.41
C LEU A 92 7.69 5.17 -4.63
N ASP A 93 8.04 3.96 -5.06
CA ASP A 93 7.39 3.30 -6.20
C ASP A 93 6.06 2.64 -5.80
N ALA A 94 5.98 1.97 -4.65
CA ALA A 94 4.87 1.08 -4.30
C ALA A 94 3.53 1.80 -4.10
N PHE A 95 3.54 3.05 -3.60
CA PHE A 95 2.34 3.85 -3.43
C PHE A 95 1.66 4.22 -4.76
N GLY A 96 2.44 4.36 -5.83
CA GLY A 96 1.91 4.62 -7.19
C GLY A 96 1.46 6.06 -7.45
N THR A 97 1.60 6.96 -6.48
CA THR A 97 1.34 8.39 -6.60
C THR A 97 2.53 9.21 -6.07
N ALA A 98 2.64 10.47 -6.49
CA ALA A 98 3.62 11.40 -5.92
C ALA A 98 3.09 12.14 -4.67
N SER A 99 1.76 12.18 -4.51
CA SER A 99 1.06 12.79 -3.38
C SER A 99 0.57 11.70 -2.43
N PHE A 100 1.06 11.72 -1.20
CA PHE A 100 0.60 10.81 -0.15
C PHE A 100 -0.83 11.14 0.28
N THR A 101 -1.21 12.42 0.23
CA THR A 101 -2.59 12.87 0.44
C THR A 101 -3.54 12.21 -0.56
N ASP A 102 -3.19 12.21 -1.84
CA ASP A 102 -4.02 11.60 -2.89
C ASP A 102 -4.11 10.09 -2.69
N TRP A 103 -2.98 9.43 -2.36
CA TRP A 103 -2.98 8.01 -2.06
C TRP A 103 -3.87 7.67 -0.87
N TYR A 104 -3.81 8.44 0.21
CA TYR A 104 -4.64 8.24 1.40
C TYR A 104 -6.12 8.42 1.07
N ALA A 105 -6.47 9.49 0.34
CA ALA A 105 -7.84 9.82 -0.02
C ALA A 105 -8.50 8.79 -0.95
N THR A 106 -7.71 8.02 -1.71
CA THR A 106 -8.23 6.93 -2.56
C THR A 106 -8.52 5.64 -1.80
N GLN A 107 -8.00 5.44 -0.58
CA GLN A 107 -8.18 4.16 0.13
C GLN A 107 -9.65 3.77 0.39
N PRO A 108 -10.59 4.69 0.69
CA PRO A 108 -12.02 4.39 0.80
C PRO A 108 -12.66 3.84 -0.48
N GLU A 109 -12.03 4.03 -1.65
CA GLU A 109 -12.50 3.46 -2.92
C GLU A 109 -12.26 1.94 -2.99
N SER A 110 -11.39 1.40 -2.12
CA SER A 110 -11.16 -0.05 -2.06
C SER A 110 -12.42 -0.79 -1.61
N PRO A 111 -12.82 -1.89 -2.30
CA PRO A 111 -13.96 -2.70 -1.90
C PRO A 111 -13.77 -3.41 -0.55
N SER A 112 -12.53 -3.43 -0.05
CA SER A 112 -12.14 -4.08 1.20
C SER A 112 -11.96 -3.09 2.35
N PHE A 113 -12.07 -1.78 2.09
CA PHE A 113 -11.82 -0.75 3.09
C PHE A 113 -12.90 -0.77 4.18
N GLY A 114 -12.47 -0.86 5.43
CA GLY A 114 -13.35 -0.79 6.59
C GLY A 114 -12.65 -0.14 7.80
N ASP A 115 -13.31 -0.20 8.95
CA ASP A 115 -12.82 0.41 10.21
C ASP A 115 -11.39 -0.03 10.56
N THR A 116 -11.06 -1.31 10.42
CA THR A 116 -9.69 -1.81 10.69
C THR A 116 -8.64 -1.16 9.78
N HIS A 117 -8.93 -1.01 8.48
CA HIS A 117 -8.03 -0.36 7.52
C HIS A 117 -7.84 1.11 7.86
N GLN A 118 -8.93 1.80 8.17
CA GLN A 118 -8.91 3.20 8.57
C GLN A 118 -8.07 3.41 9.83
N ARG A 119 -8.30 2.60 10.89
CA ARG A 119 -7.52 2.68 12.13
C ARG A 119 -6.04 2.38 11.90
N PHE A 120 -5.72 1.41 11.05
CA PHE A 120 -4.33 1.12 10.70
C PHE A 120 -3.65 2.30 10.00
N LEU A 121 -4.34 2.94 9.06
CA LEU A 121 -3.81 4.12 8.37
C LEU A 121 -3.62 5.28 9.36
N ILE A 122 -4.59 5.55 10.23
CA ILE A 122 -4.48 6.57 11.28
C ILE A 122 -3.31 6.28 12.22
N ASP A 123 -3.15 5.04 12.66
CA ASP A 123 -2.01 4.63 13.50
C ASP A 123 -0.67 4.83 12.78
N THR A 124 -0.66 4.61 11.47
CA THR A 124 0.50 4.88 10.62
C THR A 124 0.80 6.39 10.53
N LEU A 125 -0.21 7.25 10.38
CA LEU A 125 -0.03 8.70 10.43
C LEU A 125 0.51 9.16 11.79
N HIS A 126 0.00 8.60 12.89
CA HIS A 126 0.51 8.88 14.23
C HIS A 126 1.96 8.44 14.40
N PHE A 127 2.36 7.27 13.88
CA PHE A 127 3.75 6.87 13.90
C PHE A 127 4.64 7.87 13.15
N ILE A 128 4.25 8.27 11.94
CA ILE A 128 5.04 9.23 11.15
C ILE A 128 5.19 10.56 11.90
N ARG A 129 4.15 10.99 12.63
CA ARG A 129 4.16 12.28 13.36
C ARG A 129 4.80 12.23 14.74
N HIS A 130 4.68 11.14 15.48
CA HIS A 130 5.09 11.06 16.88
C HIS A 130 6.18 10.00 17.14
N GLY A 131 6.48 9.15 16.15
CA GLY A 131 7.45 8.06 16.26
C GLY A 131 6.98 6.89 17.13
N ARG A 132 5.67 6.76 17.37
CA ARG A 132 5.09 5.70 18.21
C ARG A 132 3.80 5.19 17.57
N ARG A 133 3.66 3.86 17.52
CA ARG A 133 2.41 3.18 17.18
C ARG A 133 1.59 2.93 18.43
N ASN A 134 0.28 2.95 18.28
CA ASN A 134 -0.66 2.47 19.28
C ASN A 134 -0.65 0.93 19.34
N LEU A 135 -0.49 0.27 18.20
CA LEU A 135 -0.39 -1.19 18.11
C LEU A 135 0.84 -1.62 17.30
N PRO A 136 1.59 -2.65 17.75
CA PRO A 136 2.69 -3.22 16.96
C PRO A 136 2.21 -3.74 15.60
N LEU A 137 3.10 -3.72 14.60
CA LEU A 137 2.79 -4.16 13.24
C LEU A 137 2.35 -5.62 13.18
N GLU A 138 2.86 -6.47 14.07
CA GLU A 138 2.46 -7.88 14.20
C GLU A 138 1.00 -8.02 14.65
N SER A 139 0.54 -7.12 15.53
CA SER A 139 -0.86 -7.09 15.96
C SER A 139 -1.75 -6.64 14.80
N TRP A 140 -1.36 -5.59 14.07
CA TRP A 140 -2.05 -5.17 12.85
C TRP A 140 -2.09 -6.27 11.79
N ALA A 141 -1.01 -7.04 11.65
CA ALA A 141 -0.96 -8.17 10.72
C ALA A 141 -2.05 -9.21 11.00
N SER A 142 -2.48 -9.37 12.25
CA SER A 142 -3.55 -10.30 12.63
C SER A 142 -4.96 -9.74 12.36
N PHE A 143 -5.13 -8.42 12.40
CA PHE A 143 -6.43 -7.76 12.17
C PHE A 143 -6.72 -7.50 10.69
N LEU A 144 -5.68 -7.21 9.91
CA LEU A 144 -5.78 -6.98 8.47
C LEU A 144 -5.86 -8.31 7.72
N LEU A 145 -7.05 -8.92 7.69
CA LEU A 145 -7.26 -10.19 7.00
C LEU A 145 -7.08 -10.03 5.48
N PRO A 146 -6.54 -11.05 4.77
CA PRO A 146 -6.53 -11.09 3.32
C PRO A 146 -7.94 -10.92 2.74
N PHE A 147 -8.03 -10.20 1.64
CA PHE A 147 -9.29 -9.97 0.95
C PHE A 147 -9.68 -11.21 0.12
N ASP A 148 -10.63 -11.99 0.64
CA ASP A 148 -11.12 -13.21 -0.02
C ASP A 148 -12.18 -12.97 -1.12
N GLY A 149 -12.17 -11.79 -1.77
CA GLY A 149 -12.90 -11.62 -3.03
C GLY A 149 -14.41 -11.38 -2.92
N GLY A 150 -14.88 -10.61 -1.93
CA GLY A 150 -16.15 -9.89 -2.11
C GLY A 150 -17.27 -10.20 -1.13
N ARG A 151 -17.05 -9.90 0.15
CA ARG A 151 -18.10 -9.27 0.93
C ARG A 151 -17.57 -7.92 1.39
N ARG A 152 -18.09 -6.83 0.80
CA ARG A 152 -18.34 -5.64 1.62
C ARG A 152 -19.08 -6.20 2.82
N LEU A 153 -18.44 -6.24 3.99
CA LEU A 153 -19.23 -6.21 5.22
C LEU A 153 -19.87 -4.83 5.16
N ALA A 154 -21.00 -4.76 4.45
CA ALA A 154 -21.89 -3.63 4.54
C ALA A 154 -22.17 -3.55 6.02
N HIS A 155 -21.64 -2.52 6.68
CA HIS A 155 -22.32 -1.96 7.82
C HIS A 155 -23.69 -1.54 7.29
N ALA A 156 -24.61 -2.51 7.33
CA ALA A 156 -25.98 -2.36 6.91
C ALA A 156 -26.64 -1.45 7.93
N GLY A 157 -26.76 -0.16 7.61
CA GLY A 157 -27.61 0.75 8.35
C GLY A 157 -27.14 2.19 8.43
N GLU A 158 -25.83 2.44 8.32
CA GLU A 158 -25.28 3.79 8.35
C GLU A 158 -24.78 4.10 6.95
N THR A 159 -25.48 5.00 6.24
CA THR A 159 -24.81 5.77 5.19
C THR A 159 -23.55 6.33 5.84
N PRO A 160 -22.33 6.03 5.34
CA PRO A 160 -21.17 6.76 5.78
C PRO A 160 -21.52 8.21 5.50
N ASP A 161 -21.71 8.97 6.57
CA ASP A 161 -21.61 10.42 6.49
C ASP A 161 -20.32 10.69 5.71
N GLU A 162 -20.41 11.60 4.77
CA GLU A 162 -19.41 11.86 3.74
C GLU A 162 -18.00 11.69 4.30
N THR A 163 -17.14 11.00 3.54
CA THR A 163 -15.77 10.55 3.84
C THR A 163 -14.85 11.68 4.35
N GLU A 164 -15.19 12.28 5.47
CA GLU A 164 -14.45 13.36 6.09
C GLU A 164 -13.17 12.74 6.63
N PRO A 165 -12.00 13.33 6.30
CA PRO A 165 -10.76 12.92 6.92
C PRO A 165 -10.94 13.00 8.44
N THR A 166 -10.65 11.91 9.12
CA THR A 166 -10.66 11.90 10.59
C THR A 166 -9.80 13.05 11.12
N GLU A 167 -10.15 13.63 12.26
CA GLU A 167 -9.39 14.70 12.92
C GLU A 167 -7.87 14.45 12.93
N ALA A 168 -7.45 13.20 13.18
CA ALA A 168 -6.05 12.80 13.14
C ALA A 168 -5.38 12.92 11.76
N ALA A 169 -6.12 12.63 10.68
CA ALA A 169 -5.66 12.78 9.31
C ALA A 169 -5.57 14.26 8.91
N GLU A 170 -6.58 15.05 9.24
CA GLU A 170 -6.56 16.51 9.02
C GLU A 170 -5.39 17.16 9.74
N GLU A 171 -5.18 16.81 11.01
CA GLU A 171 -4.08 17.30 11.82
C GLU A 171 -2.73 16.91 11.22
N PHE A 172 -2.59 15.67 10.75
CA PHE A 172 -1.38 15.19 10.08
C PHE A 172 -1.09 15.96 8.79
N PHE A 173 -2.08 16.09 7.90
CA PHE A 173 -1.87 16.74 6.59
C PHE A 173 -1.66 18.25 6.73
N SER A 174 -2.33 18.89 7.70
CA SER A 174 -2.09 20.30 8.06
C SER A 174 -0.68 20.49 8.61
N TYR A 175 -0.22 19.59 9.49
CA TYR A 175 1.15 19.60 9.99
C TYR A 175 2.15 19.46 8.84
N MET A 176 1.96 18.46 7.96
CA MET A 176 2.85 18.28 6.81
C MET A 176 2.91 19.55 5.96
N GLN A 177 1.77 20.15 5.64
CA GLN A 177 1.71 21.40 4.88
C GLN A 177 2.46 22.55 5.58
N SER A 178 2.38 22.67 6.90
CA SER A 178 3.09 23.72 7.66
C SER A 178 4.62 23.56 7.65
N THR A 179 5.10 22.34 7.43
CA THR A 179 6.54 22.01 7.44
C THR A 179 7.17 22.03 6.05
N GLN A 180 6.36 22.13 4.99
CA GLN A 180 6.81 22.12 3.61
C GLN A 180 7.38 23.47 3.17
N PRO A 181 8.42 23.50 2.30
CA PRO A 181 8.80 24.72 1.60
C PRO A 181 7.63 25.21 0.74
N ILE A 182 7.45 26.55 0.66
CA ILE A 182 6.37 27.25 -0.08
C ILE A 182 6.24 26.79 -1.56
N ALA A 183 7.26 26.12 -2.12
CA ALA A 183 7.29 25.62 -3.48
C ALA A 183 6.42 24.35 -3.72
N ALA A 184 6.07 23.59 -2.69
CA ALA A 184 5.08 22.52 -2.80
C ALA A 184 3.69 23.19 -2.88
N GLY A 185 2.92 22.90 -3.93
CA GLY A 185 1.60 23.50 -4.12
C GLY A 185 0.70 23.35 -2.88
N PRO A 186 -0.24 24.28 -2.65
CA PRO A 186 -1.05 24.29 -1.44
C PRO A 186 -1.79 22.95 -1.26
N GLY A 187 -1.66 22.35 -0.07
CA GLY A 187 -2.50 21.23 0.38
C GLY A 187 -2.03 19.81 0.02
N THR A 188 -0.86 19.62 -0.59
CA THR A 188 -0.40 18.26 -0.97
C THR A 188 0.84 17.84 -0.17
N ALA A 189 0.72 16.75 0.60
CA ALA A 189 1.87 16.12 1.24
C ALA A 189 2.60 15.27 0.20
N LEU A 190 3.77 15.72 -0.25
CA LEU A 190 4.61 14.96 -1.17
C LEU A 190 5.05 13.65 -0.50
N LEU A 191 4.95 12.55 -1.26
CA LEU A 191 5.28 11.22 -0.78
C LEU A 191 6.73 11.13 -0.26
N ALA A 192 7.66 11.79 -0.96
CA ALA A 192 9.06 11.81 -0.57
C ALA A 192 9.27 12.41 0.83
N ASP A 193 8.57 13.49 1.14
CA ASP A 193 8.71 14.16 2.43
C ASP A 193 8.01 13.39 3.54
N VAL A 194 6.88 12.74 3.24
CA VAL A 194 6.24 11.82 4.18
C VAL A 194 7.18 10.66 4.51
N ILE A 195 7.81 10.04 3.50
CA ILE A 195 8.79 8.95 3.71
C ILE A 195 10.03 9.45 4.47
N GLN A 196 10.52 10.66 4.18
CA GLN A 196 11.61 11.27 4.93
C GLN A 196 11.22 11.46 6.41
N GLN A 197 10.03 12.01 6.67
CA GLN A 197 9.53 12.19 8.03
C GLN A 197 9.36 10.85 8.75
N TRP A 198 8.85 9.85 8.05
CA TRP A 198 8.68 8.48 8.55
C TRP A 198 10.01 7.89 9.03
N THR A 199 11.02 7.96 8.18
CA THR A 199 12.33 7.34 8.42
C THR A 199 13.23 8.17 9.35
N SER A 200 12.88 9.44 9.61
CA SER A 200 13.52 10.25 10.64
C SER A 200 13.20 9.79 12.08
N ARG A 201 12.18 8.94 12.26
CA ARG A 201 11.78 8.41 13.56
C ARG A 201 12.70 7.28 14.01
N ALA A 202 12.81 7.10 15.32
CA ALA A 202 13.48 5.93 15.88
C ALA A 202 12.75 4.65 15.41
N GLY A 203 13.49 3.73 14.80
CA GLY A 203 12.91 2.54 14.17
C GLY A 203 12.12 2.81 12.89
N GLY A 204 12.24 4.01 12.30
CA GLY A 204 11.39 4.43 11.19
C GLY A 204 11.61 3.65 9.90
N ILE A 205 12.81 3.10 9.67
CA ILE A 205 13.10 2.24 8.51
C ILE A 205 12.43 0.88 8.68
N GLU A 206 12.56 0.29 9.86
CA GLU A 206 11.97 -0.98 10.26
C GLU A 206 10.44 -0.91 10.19
N ASP A 207 9.90 0.20 10.69
CA ASP A 207 8.48 0.50 10.63
C ASP A 207 7.97 0.67 9.20
N LEU A 208 8.70 1.40 8.36
CA LEU A 208 8.36 1.60 6.96
C LEU A 208 8.32 0.27 6.22
N ILE A 209 9.36 -0.57 6.31
CA ILE A 209 9.38 -1.85 5.58
C ILE A 209 8.30 -2.82 6.05
N GLY A 210 8.02 -2.87 7.35
CA GLY A 210 6.92 -3.66 7.89
C GLY A 210 5.55 -3.14 7.44
N THR A 211 5.37 -1.82 7.41
CA THR A 211 4.13 -1.21 6.89
C THR A 211 3.94 -1.46 5.40
N LEU A 212 4.99 -1.33 4.60
CA LEU A 212 4.94 -1.66 3.17
C LEU A 212 4.54 -3.13 2.97
N HIS A 213 5.03 -4.04 3.81
CA HIS A 213 4.66 -5.45 3.77
C HIS A 213 3.18 -5.67 4.11
N LEU A 214 2.63 -4.96 5.09
CA LEU A 214 1.19 -4.99 5.39
C LEU A 214 0.34 -4.42 4.24
N LEU A 215 0.76 -3.30 3.66
CA LEU A 215 0.03 -2.63 2.59
C LEU A 215 0.07 -3.40 1.27
N PHE A 216 1.26 -3.88 0.89
CA PHE A 216 1.56 -4.32 -0.47
C PHE A 216 2.12 -5.75 -0.57
N GLY A 217 2.38 -6.40 0.56
CA GLY A 217 2.91 -7.77 0.63
C GLY A 217 1.84 -8.86 0.79
N ASN A 218 2.33 -10.09 0.92
CA ASN A 218 1.63 -11.30 1.30
C ASN A 218 2.31 -11.86 2.57
N LEU A 219 1.54 -12.36 3.54
CA LEU A 219 2.11 -13.01 4.72
C LEU A 219 2.68 -14.39 4.42
#